data_AF-A0A3T1AXP6-F1
#
_entry.id   AF-A0A3T1AXP6-F1
#
_cell.length_a   1.000
_cell.length_b   1.000
_cell.length_c   1.000
_cell.angle_alpha   90.00
_cell.angle_beta   90.00
_cell.angle_gamma   90.00
#
_symmetry.space_group_name_H-M   'P 1'
#
loop_
_entity.id
_entity.type
_entity.pdbx_description
1 polymer ?
#
loop_
_entity_poly.entity_id
_entity_poly.type
_entity_poly.pdbx_seq_one_letter_code
_entity_poly.pdbx_strand_id
1 'polypeptide(L)'
;MRSISKLFLALLMGIAGVLAAVTPASASPPPPTQLGGLDIGAYCRTLGYADAALTGSTAYDWHCVADGRQGDLAFDAACQWAYGNEHIVDRIADFYDPTSVSCWSVQPDVVTPDFESYCTGKGYSGSALLGDTVYDWHCVQYSRAGPTYYDIDVPTACSTLTSGYARLDRFADFYDARSWQCRV
;
A
#
# COMPACT_ATOMS: atom_id res chain seq x y z
N MET A 1 40.20 -64.41 -41.02
CA MET A 1 41.05 -63.50 -40.22
C MET A 1 40.68 -62.07 -40.58
N ARG A 2 40.32 -61.24 -39.57
CA ARG A 2 40.60 -59.78 -39.46
C ARG A 2 40.47 -58.94 -40.75
N SER A 3 39.76 -57.82 -40.84
CA SER A 3 39.44 -56.81 -39.85
C SER A 3 38.96 -55.56 -40.61
N ILE A 4 38.15 -54.73 -39.95
CA ILE A 4 38.21 -53.24 -39.99
C ILE A 4 37.63 -52.60 -41.27
N SER A 5 36.40 -52.06 -41.22
CA SER A 5 36.00 -50.84 -40.49
C SER A 5 36.47 -49.56 -41.19
N LYS A 6 35.58 -48.56 -41.15
CA LYS A 6 35.77 -47.16 -41.53
C LYS A 6 35.42 -46.81 -42.99
N LEU A 7 34.14 -46.83 -43.33
CA LEU A 7 33.60 -46.02 -44.44
C LEU A 7 32.09 -45.84 -44.34
N PHE A 8 31.57 -45.58 -43.14
CA PHE A 8 30.20 -45.10 -42.95
C PHE A 8 30.20 -44.27 -41.68
N LEU A 9 30.49 -42.97 -41.76
CA LEU A 9 30.01 -41.98 -40.78
C LEU A 9 30.41 -40.56 -41.26
N ALA A 10 29.71 -40.06 -42.27
CA ALA A 10 29.66 -38.64 -42.51
C ALA A 10 28.36 -38.37 -43.25
N LEU A 11 27.36 -37.85 -42.52
CA LEU A 11 26.50 -36.73 -42.93
C LEU A 11 25.17 -36.79 -42.16
N LEU A 12 25.18 -36.46 -40.88
CA LEU A 12 24.00 -36.09 -40.10
C LEU A 12 24.47 -35.05 -39.06
N MET A 13 24.82 -33.85 -39.53
CA MET A 13 24.93 -32.69 -38.64
C MET A 13 23.51 -32.17 -38.37
N GLY A 14 23.06 -32.38 -37.15
CA GLY A 14 21.75 -31.98 -36.66
C GLY A 14 21.59 -30.47 -36.60
N ILE A 15 20.45 -30.00 -37.08
CA ILE A 15 19.92 -28.67 -36.77
C ILE A 15 19.20 -28.85 -35.43
N ALA A 16 19.93 -28.66 -34.33
CA ALA A 16 19.32 -28.46 -33.02
C ALA A 16 18.84 -27.01 -32.97
N GLY A 17 17.61 -26.77 -33.43
CA GLY A 17 16.94 -25.49 -33.27
C GLY A 17 16.75 -25.21 -31.78
N VAL A 18 17.50 -24.24 -31.27
CA VAL A 18 17.27 -23.68 -29.92
C VAL A 18 15.93 -22.95 -29.99
N LEU A 19 14.86 -23.62 -29.55
CA LEU A 19 13.60 -22.97 -29.21
C LEU A 19 13.87 -22.10 -27.98
N ALA A 20 14.26 -20.84 -28.20
CA ALA A 20 14.20 -19.83 -27.16
C ALA A 20 12.73 -19.68 -26.77
N ALA A 21 12.35 -20.28 -25.64
CA ALA A 21 11.08 -20.00 -25.01
C ALA A 21 11.06 -18.52 -24.64
N VAL A 22 10.41 -17.70 -25.47
CA VAL A 22 10.03 -16.34 -25.11
C VAL A 22 8.99 -16.46 -24.01
N THR A 23 9.45 -16.48 -22.76
CA THR A 23 8.57 -16.28 -21.62
C THR A 23 7.98 -14.88 -21.77
N PRO A 24 6.64 -14.72 -21.76
CA PRO A 24 6.06 -13.39 -21.77
C PRO A 24 6.65 -12.62 -20.58
N ALA A 25 7.14 -11.41 -20.84
CA ALA A 25 7.52 -10.51 -19.76
C ALA A 25 6.26 -10.28 -18.93
N SER A 26 6.27 -10.66 -17.65
CA SER A 26 5.20 -10.31 -16.72
C SER A 26 5.08 -8.78 -16.72
N ALA A 27 3.96 -8.28 -17.22
CA ALA A 27 3.64 -6.87 -17.08
C ALA A 27 3.50 -6.57 -15.59
N SER A 28 4.14 -5.51 -15.10
CA SER A 28 3.90 -5.03 -13.74
C SER A 28 2.40 -4.72 -13.60
N PRO A 29 1.78 -5.09 -12.46
CA PRO A 29 0.38 -4.78 -12.21
C PRO A 29 0.14 -3.27 -12.27
N PRO A 30 -1.09 -2.86 -12.62
CA PRO A 30 -1.44 -1.45 -12.70
C PRO A 30 -1.28 -0.82 -11.30
N PRO A 31 -0.71 0.40 -11.23
CA PRO A 31 -0.48 1.11 -9.97
C PRO A 31 -1.79 1.53 -9.31
N PRO A 32 -1.75 1.98 -8.03
CA PRO A 32 -2.91 2.48 -7.34
C PRO A 32 -3.52 3.66 -8.10
N THR A 33 -4.84 3.70 -8.20
CA THR A 33 -5.56 4.76 -8.92
C THR A 33 -6.60 5.41 -8.01
N GLN A 34 -6.52 6.72 -7.86
CA GLN A 34 -7.52 7.49 -7.13
C GLN A 34 -8.83 7.51 -7.92
N LEU A 35 -9.93 7.09 -7.30
CA LEU A 35 -11.23 7.03 -7.95
C LEU A 35 -12.06 8.30 -7.72
N GLY A 36 -11.96 8.89 -6.53
CA GLY A 36 -12.69 10.10 -6.17
C GLY A 36 -13.11 10.14 -4.71
N GLY A 37 -14.03 11.05 -4.41
CA GLY A 37 -14.64 11.20 -3.09
C GLY A 37 -15.72 10.15 -2.81
N LEU A 38 -16.32 10.28 -1.63
CA LEU A 38 -17.30 9.35 -1.08
C LEU A 38 -18.57 10.14 -0.67
N ASP A 39 -19.75 9.69 -1.12
CA ASP A 39 -21.02 10.15 -0.56
C ASP A 39 -21.30 9.36 0.74
N ILE A 40 -20.73 9.86 1.83
CA ILE A 40 -20.80 9.25 3.17
C ILE A 40 -22.26 9.15 3.63
N GLY A 41 -23.08 10.15 3.32
CA GLY A 41 -24.50 10.17 3.65
C GLY A 41 -25.27 9.04 2.94
N ALA A 42 -24.99 8.83 1.65
CA ALA A 42 -25.59 7.73 0.90
C ALA A 42 -25.19 6.36 1.46
N TYR A 43 -23.93 6.17 1.82
CA TYR A 43 -23.48 4.95 2.49
C TYR A 43 -24.22 4.72 3.81
N CYS A 44 -24.28 5.73 4.67
CA CYS A 44 -25.00 5.64 5.96
C CYS A 44 -26.49 5.29 5.79
N ARG A 45 -27.16 5.80 4.74
CA ARG A 45 -28.53 5.42 4.43
C ARG A 45 -28.69 3.94 4.09
N THR A 46 -27.69 3.32 3.46
CA THR A 46 -27.72 1.87 3.20
C THR A 46 -27.63 1.04 4.49
N LEU A 47 -27.04 1.60 5.54
CA LEU A 47 -26.96 1.01 6.87
C LEU A 47 -28.20 1.28 7.74
N GLY A 48 -29.21 1.99 7.22
CA GLY A 48 -30.44 2.32 7.94
C GLY A 48 -30.37 3.59 8.80
N TYR A 49 -29.35 4.42 8.62
CA TYR A 49 -29.26 5.75 9.20
C TYR A 49 -29.91 6.81 8.30
N ALA A 50 -30.11 8.02 8.82
CA ALA A 50 -30.73 9.11 8.07
C ALA A 50 -29.68 9.84 7.21
N ASP A 51 -28.51 10.10 7.78
CA ASP A 51 -27.39 10.75 7.09
C ASP A 51 -26.06 10.47 7.80
N ALA A 52 -24.98 11.07 7.31
CA ALA A 52 -23.71 11.18 8.00
C ALA A 52 -23.56 12.56 8.68
N ALA A 53 -22.87 12.61 9.81
CA ALA A 53 -22.51 13.86 10.48
C ALA A 53 -21.07 13.80 11.02
N LEU A 54 -20.37 14.92 10.91
CA LEU A 54 -19.09 15.14 11.57
C LEU A 54 -19.36 15.71 12.97
N THR A 55 -18.98 14.99 14.02
CA THR A 55 -19.20 15.42 15.41
C THR A 55 -17.94 15.94 16.11
N GLY A 56 -16.84 16.03 15.36
CA GLY A 56 -15.53 16.45 15.85
C GLY A 56 -14.69 17.08 14.74
N SER A 57 -13.38 16.87 14.77
CA SER A 57 -12.42 17.53 13.89
C SER A 57 -11.41 16.58 13.23
N THR A 58 -11.58 15.27 13.37
CA THR A 58 -10.71 14.26 12.79
C THR A 58 -11.47 13.39 11.79
N ALA A 59 -10.75 12.69 10.93
CA ALA A 59 -11.35 11.73 10.00
C ALA A 59 -12.27 10.72 10.73
N TYR A 60 -11.93 10.30 11.94
CA TYR A 60 -12.73 9.32 12.69
C TYR A 60 -13.97 9.90 13.38
N ASP A 61 -14.14 11.22 13.37
CA ASP A 61 -15.34 11.85 13.95
C ASP A 61 -16.53 11.90 12.98
N TRP A 62 -16.43 11.25 11.83
CA TRP A 62 -17.58 10.99 10.97
C TRP A 62 -18.39 9.82 11.51
N HIS A 63 -19.69 10.06 11.70
CA HIS A 63 -20.62 9.05 12.17
C HIS A 63 -21.85 8.99 11.28
N CYS A 64 -22.43 7.80 11.15
CA CYS A 64 -23.78 7.65 10.64
C CYS A 64 -24.78 8.03 11.73
N VAL A 65 -25.76 8.87 11.43
CA VAL A 65 -26.69 9.43 12.43
C VAL A 65 -28.15 9.26 12.02
N ALA A 66 -29.00 8.99 13.01
CA ALA A 66 -30.46 8.94 12.87
C ALA A 66 -31.09 9.11 14.24
N ASP A 67 -32.18 9.86 14.43
CA ASP A 67 -32.98 9.87 15.67
C ASP A 67 -32.18 9.88 17.01
N GLY A 68 -31.04 10.60 17.07
CA GLY A 68 -30.17 10.65 18.25
C GLY A 68 -29.25 9.42 18.48
N ARG A 69 -29.32 8.37 17.64
CA ARG A 69 -28.29 7.32 17.56
C ARG A 69 -27.14 7.74 16.65
N GLN A 70 -25.95 7.29 17.00
CA GLN A 70 -24.75 7.35 16.16
C GLN A 70 -24.29 5.92 15.89
N GLY A 71 -23.70 5.71 14.72
CA GLY A 71 -23.06 4.47 14.31
C GLY A 71 -21.69 4.75 13.73
N ASP A 72 -20.81 3.76 13.85
CA ASP A 72 -19.45 3.84 13.33
C ASP A 72 -19.45 3.93 11.81
N LEU A 73 -18.55 4.75 11.28
CA LEU A 73 -18.26 4.83 9.86
C LEU A 73 -16.90 4.20 9.58
N ALA A 74 -16.89 3.12 8.79
CA ALA A 74 -15.67 2.54 8.25
C ALA A 74 -15.47 3.02 6.80
N PHE A 75 -14.46 3.85 6.55
CA PHE A 75 -14.23 4.43 5.23
C PHE A 75 -13.85 3.41 4.16
N ASP A 76 -13.10 2.36 4.52
CA ASP A 76 -12.78 1.26 3.62
C ASP A 76 -14.05 0.56 3.12
N ALA A 77 -14.96 0.21 4.03
CA ALA A 77 -16.25 -0.40 3.69
C ALA A 77 -17.12 0.55 2.85
N ALA A 78 -17.11 1.85 3.17
CA ALA A 78 -17.85 2.85 2.41
C ALA A 78 -17.29 3.03 0.99
N CYS A 79 -15.97 3.02 0.83
CA CYS A 79 -15.28 3.04 -0.46
C CYS A 79 -15.60 1.77 -1.28
N GLN A 80 -15.55 0.58 -0.66
CA GLN A 80 -15.92 -0.67 -1.33
C GLN A 80 -17.39 -0.67 -1.79
N TRP A 81 -18.30 -0.15 -0.97
CA TRP A 81 -19.70 0.02 -1.32
C TRP A 81 -19.88 0.98 -2.50
N ALA A 82 -19.23 2.15 -2.46
CA ALA A 82 -19.40 3.19 -3.47
C ALA A 82 -18.95 2.75 -4.87
N TYR A 83 -17.91 1.91 -4.94
CA TYR A 83 -17.30 1.47 -6.19
C TYR A 83 -17.55 -0.01 -6.52
N GLY A 84 -18.25 -0.75 -5.66
CA GLY A 84 -18.68 -2.13 -5.88
C GLY A 84 -17.53 -3.14 -6.03
N ASN A 85 -16.39 -2.90 -5.37
CA ASN A 85 -15.18 -3.71 -5.52
C ASN A 85 -14.40 -3.78 -4.19
N GLU A 86 -14.00 -5.00 -3.80
CA GLU A 86 -13.28 -5.30 -2.55
C GLU A 86 -11.82 -4.85 -2.54
N HIS A 87 -11.23 -4.58 -3.72
CA HIS A 87 -9.89 -4.00 -3.87
C HIS A 87 -9.92 -2.47 -3.97
N ILE A 88 -10.94 -1.86 -3.37
CA ILE A 88 -11.04 -0.42 -3.16
C ILE A 88 -10.81 -0.16 -1.69
N VAL A 89 -9.93 0.80 -1.39
CA VAL A 89 -9.60 1.18 -0.02
C VAL A 89 -9.68 2.67 0.16
N ASP A 90 -9.84 3.10 1.40
CA ASP A 90 -9.70 4.49 1.78
C ASP A 90 -8.22 4.87 1.93
N ARG A 91 -7.95 6.16 1.72
CA ARG A 91 -6.75 6.83 2.18
C ARG A 91 -7.13 8.14 2.83
N ILE A 92 -6.76 8.27 4.10
CA ILE A 92 -6.83 9.50 4.87
C ILE A 92 -5.47 10.20 4.70
N ALA A 93 -5.44 11.34 4.00
CA ALA A 93 -4.18 12.04 3.76
C ALA A 93 -3.68 12.79 5.00
N ASP A 94 -4.59 13.33 5.81
CA ASP A 94 -4.32 13.98 7.08
C ASP A 94 -5.44 13.60 8.07
N PHE A 95 -5.08 12.88 9.13
CA PHE A 95 -6.03 12.44 10.16
C PHE A 95 -6.78 13.61 10.81
N TYR A 96 -6.15 14.77 10.93
CA TYR A 96 -6.74 15.98 11.53
C TYR A 96 -7.50 16.83 10.52
N ASP A 97 -7.57 16.42 9.25
CA ASP A 97 -8.50 16.97 8.26
C ASP A 97 -9.57 15.93 7.93
N PRO A 98 -10.81 16.10 8.45
CA PRO A 98 -11.90 15.14 8.25
C PRO A 98 -12.38 15.07 6.80
N THR A 99 -11.89 15.95 5.92
CA THR A 99 -12.23 15.97 4.49
C THR A 99 -11.15 15.33 3.61
N SER A 100 -10.02 14.91 4.20
CA SER A 100 -8.86 14.39 3.48
C SER A 100 -8.98 12.94 3.01
N VAL A 101 -10.18 12.35 3.11
CA VAL A 101 -10.44 10.96 2.78
C VAL A 101 -10.73 10.79 1.29
N SER A 102 -10.11 9.80 0.67
CA SER A 102 -10.29 9.47 -0.74
C SER A 102 -10.32 7.96 -0.96
N CYS A 103 -11.03 7.51 -2.00
CA CYS A 103 -11.06 6.09 -2.37
C CYS A 103 -10.05 5.79 -3.49
N TRP A 104 -9.37 4.65 -3.36
CA TRP A 104 -8.33 4.20 -4.27
C TRP A 104 -8.57 2.76 -4.69
N SER A 105 -8.47 2.51 -6.00
CA SER A 105 -8.32 1.16 -6.53
C SER A 105 -6.90 0.70 -6.36
N VAL A 106 -6.75 -0.49 -5.79
CA VAL A 106 -5.47 -1.12 -5.48
C VAL A 106 -5.48 -2.58 -5.89
N GLN A 107 -4.33 -3.24 -5.78
CA GLN A 107 -4.20 -4.69 -5.80
C GLN A 107 -4.45 -5.29 -4.41
N PRO A 108 -4.61 -6.62 -4.33
CA PRO A 108 -4.72 -7.32 -3.04
C PRO A 108 -3.44 -7.23 -2.21
N ASP A 109 -2.28 -7.01 -2.85
CA ASP A 109 -0.99 -6.99 -2.18
C ASP A 109 -0.88 -5.82 -1.19
N VAL A 110 -0.42 -6.15 0.02
CA VAL A 110 -0.14 -5.18 1.09
C VAL A 110 1.28 -5.40 1.57
N VAL A 111 2.07 -4.34 1.59
CA VAL A 111 3.43 -4.35 2.15
C VAL A 111 3.46 -3.47 3.38
N THR A 112 3.85 -4.02 4.54
CA THR A 112 4.17 -3.22 5.72
C THR A 112 5.50 -2.50 5.47
N PRO A 113 5.58 -1.16 5.61
CA PRO A 113 6.83 -0.46 5.42
C PRO A 113 7.85 -0.81 6.51
N ASP A 114 9.05 -1.18 6.10
CA ASP A 114 10.22 -1.28 6.96
C ASP A 114 10.91 0.09 7.08
N PHE A 115 10.48 0.87 8.08
CA PHE A 115 11.04 2.19 8.33
C PHE A 115 12.50 2.16 8.76
N GLU A 116 12.98 1.08 9.38
CA GLU A 116 14.38 0.93 9.74
C GLU A 116 15.26 0.87 8.49
N SER A 117 14.90 -0.01 7.55
CA SER A 117 15.58 -0.12 6.26
C SER A 117 15.49 1.16 5.44
N TYR A 118 14.34 1.84 5.46
CA TYR A 118 14.19 3.13 4.77
C TYR A 118 15.11 4.21 5.35
N CYS A 119 15.11 4.40 6.67
CA CYS A 119 15.87 5.45 7.33
C CYS A 119 17.39 5.21 7.24
N THR A 120 17.84 3.98 7.48
CA THR A 120 19.26 3.62 7.30
C THR A 120 19.71 3.77 5.85
N GLY A 121 18.86 3.41 4.88
CA GLY A 121 19.11 3.62 3.45
C GLY A 121 19.23 5.11 3.05
N LYS A 122 18.61 6.02 3.81
CA LYS A 122 18.76 7.49 3.66
C LYS A 122 20.00 8.05 4.37
N GLY A 123 20.74 7.23 5.12
CA GLY A 123 21.94 7.64 5.86
C GLY A 123 21.69 8.05 7.32
N TYR A 124 20.47 7.86 7.84
CA TYR A 124 20.19 8.03 9.27
C TYR A 124 20.73 6.84 10.08
N SER A 125 20.74 6.95 11.40
CA SER A 125 21.17 5.86 12.28
C SER A 125 20.15 4.72 12.38
N GLY A 126 18.87 5.01 12.13
CA GLY A 126 17.77 4.05 12.20
C GLY A 126 16.42 4.76 12.18
N SER A 127 15.39 4.05 12.63
CA SER A 127 14.05 4.54 12.89
C SER A 127 13.74 4.53 14.39
N ALA A 128 12.81 5.38 14.82
CA ALA A 128 12.30 5.42 16.18
C ALA A 128 10.81 5.69 16.17
N LEU A 129 10.09 5.00 17.05
CA LEU A 129 8.69 5.24 17.36
C LEU A 129 8.62 6.01 18.69
N LEU A 130 8.10 7.24 18.67
CA LEU A 130 8.11 8.16 19.82
C LEU A 130 6.75 8.30 20.51
N GLY A 131 5.79 7.46 20.13
CA GLY A 131 4.41 7.45 20.61
C GLY A 131 3.71 6.19 20.13
N ASP A 132 2.39 6.25 20.02
CA ASP A 132 1.55 5.08 19.74
C ASP A 132 0.72 5.23 18.45
N THR A 133 0.78 6.39 17.79
CA THR A 133 0.05 6.66 16.55
C THR A 133 0.92 6.46 15.31
N VAL A 134 0.26 6.36 14.16
CA VAL A 134 0.91 6.22 12.85
C VAL A 134 1.83 7.40 12.51
N TYR A 135 1.65 8.58 13.11
CA TYR A 135 2.50 9.76 12.88
C TYR A 135 3.73 9.83 13.77
N ASP A 136 3.87 8.93 14.75
CA ASP A 136 4.98 8.98 15.71
C ASP A 136 6.26 8.25 15.24
N TRP A 137 6.28 7.82 13.97
CA TRP A 137 7.47 7.24 13.34
C TRP A 137 8.40 8.31 12.79
N HIS A 138 9.67 8.22 13.19
CA HIS A 138 10.71 9.14 12.76
C HIS A 138 11.97 8.39 12.33
N CYS A 139 12.73 8.96 11.40
CA CYS A 139 14.13 8.63 11.27
C CYS A 139 14.91 9.27 12.42
N VAL A 140 15.90 8.56 12.96
CA VAL A 140 16.73 9.03 14.08
C VAL A 140 18.21 9.10 13.69
N GLN A 141 18.86 10.20 14.06
CA GLN A 141 20.31 10.35 13.99
C GLN A 141 20.89 10.41 15.40
N TYR A 142 21.73 9.44 15.76
CA TYR A 142 22.44 9.48 17.03
C TYR A 142 23.74 10.27 16.92
N SER A 143 23.99 11.09 17.94
CA SER A 143 25.22 11.86 18.10
C SER A 143 25.61 11.93 19.58
N ARG A 144 26.80 12.47 19.87
CA ARG A 144 27.21 12.74 21.26
C ARG A 144 26.33 13.76 21.98
N ALA A 145 25.61 14.61 21.24
CA ALA A 145 24.69 15.60 21.79
C ALA A 145 23.29 15.03 22.08
N GLY A 146 23.03 13.77 21.68
CA GLY A 146 21.72 13.13 21.77
C GLY A 146 21.13 12.75 20.41
N PRO A 147 19.92 12.16 20.40
CA PRO A 147 19.19 11.85 19.18
C PRO A 147 18.54 13.10 18.56
N THR A 148 18.60 13.20 17.23
CA THR A 148 17.78 14.12 16.44
C THR A 148 16.80 13.31 15.61
N TYR A 149 15.53 13.73 15.57
CA TYR A 149 14.45 13.04 14.88
C TYR A 149 14.00 13.80 13.63
N TYR A 150 13.58 13.07 12.61
CA TYR A 150 13.15 13.58 11.31
C TYR A 150 11.90 12.85 10.85
N ASP A 151 10.95 13.57 10.27
CA ASP A 151 9.72 13.00 9.76
C ASP A 151 9.98 12.01 8.63
N ILE A 152 9.16 10.96 8.58
CA ILE A 152 9.18 10.00 7.48
C ILE A 152 8.15 10.42 6.43
N ASP A 153 8.63 10.71 5.22
CA ASP A 153 7.79 10.76 4.03
C ASP A 153 7.37 9.33 3.66
N VAL A 154 6.23 8.88 4.21
CA VAL A 154 5.71 7.52 4.05
C VAL A 154 5.39 7.17 2.59
N PRO A 155 4.77 8.04 1.76
CA PRO A 155 4.64 7.77 0.33
C PRO A 155 5.98 7.46 -0.34
N THR A 156 7.02 8.26 -0.05
CA THR A 156 8.38 8.02 -0.56
C THR A 156 8.99 6.74 0.01
N ALA A 157 8.75 6.42 1.28
CA ALA A 157 9.20 5.16 1.90
C ALA A 157 8.57 3.95 1.21
N CYS A 158 7.24 3.96 0.99
CA CYS A 158 6.54 2.89 0.28
C CYS A 158 7.09 2.69 -1.13
N SER A 159 7.28 3.78 -1.89
CA SER A 159 7.87 3.71 -3.23
C SER A 159 9.30 3.14 -3.21
N THR A 160 10.12 3.56 -2.24
CA THR A 160 11.52 3.11 -2.13
C THR A 160 11.62 1.62 -1.76
N LEU A 161 10.91 1.21 -0.70
CA LEU A 161 10.98 -0.14 -0.14
C LEU A 161 10.42 -1.20 -1.09
N THR A 162 9.53 -0.80 -1.99
CA THR A 162 8.89 -1.71 -2.95
C THR A 162 9.41 -1.55 -4.37
N SER A 163 10.54 -0.86 -4.58
CA SER A 163 11.10 -0.60 -5.92
C SER A 163 10.09 0.05 -6.88
N GLY A 164 9.22 0.91 -6.35
CA GLY A 164 8.19 1.65 -7.07
C GLY A 164 6.91 0.87 -7.36
N TYR A 165 6.76 -0.34 -6.82
CA TYR A 165 5.59 -1.21 -6.97
C TYR A 165 4.40 -0.71 -6.15
N ALA A 166 4.60 -0.45 -4.86
CA ALA A 166 3.61 0.17 -3.99
C ALA A 166 3.83 1.68 -3.97
N ARG A 167 2.80 2.45 -4.34
CA ARG A 167 2.88 3.93 -4.43
C ARG A 167 1.88 4.65 -3.56
N LEU A 168 0.97 3.90 -2.93
CA LEU A 168 -0.04 4.45 -2.06
C LEU A 168 0.27 4.05 -0.61
N ASP A 169 0.55 5.02 0.22
CA ASP A 169 0.54 4.88 1.67
C ASP A 169 -0.91 5.01 2.19
N ARG A 170 -1.28 4.17 3.15
CA ARG A 170 -2.43 4.38 4.04
C ARG A 170 -2.14 3.76 5.40
N PHE A 171 -2.87 4.17 6.42
CA PHE A 171 -2.95 3.44 7.67
C PHE A 171 -4.32 2.77 7.81
N ALA A 172 -4.37 1.59 8.40
CA ALA A 172 -5.65 0.93 8.70
C ALA A 172 -6.27 1.41 10.01
N ASP A 173 -5.45 1.82 10.97
CA ASP A 173 -5.87 2.34 12.28
C ASP A 173 -4.88 3.43 12.73
N PHE A 174 -5.35 4.67 12.85
CA PHE A 174 -4.52 5.80 13.27
C PHE A 174 -3.84 5.58 14.64
N TYR A 175 -4.51 4.88 15.55
CA TYR A 175 -4.03 4.64 16.91
C TYR A 175 -3.19 3.38 17.05
N ASP A 176 -2.92 2.67 15.95
CA ASP A 176 -1.91 1.63 15.88
C ASP A 176 -0.78 2.10 14.97
N ALA A 177 0.34 2.53 15.59
CA ALA A 177 1.54 2.94 14.88
C ALA A 177 2.05 1.91 13.84
N ARG A 178 1.68 0.64 13.95
CA ARG A 178 2.12 -0.43 13.03
C ARG A 178 1.12 -0.73 11.91
N SER A 179 0.01 0.02 11.84
CA SER A 179 -1.05 -0.21 10.86
C SER A 179 -0.79 0.38 9.48
N TRP A 180 0.39 0.95 9.24
CA TRP A 180 0.82 1.44 7.93
C TRP A 180 0.82 0.32 6.88
N GLN A 181 0.35 0.68 5.69
CA GLN A 181 0.23 -0.18 4.53
C GLN A 181 0.72 0.56 3.29
N CYS A 182 1.67 -0.04 2.59
CA CYS A 182 2.02 0.31 1.22
C CYS A 182 1.17 -0.55 0.27
N ARG A 183 0.27 0.11 -0.46
CA ARG A 183 -0.64 -0.51 -1.43
C ARG A 183 -0.16 -0.32 -2.86
N VAL A 184 -0.48 -1.31 -3.67
CA VAL A 184 -0.02 -1.54 -5.05
C VAL A 184 -1.17 -1.30 -6.02
#